data_AF-A0A9W6Y4W8-F1
#
_entry.id   AF-A0A9W6Y4W8-F1
#
_cell.length_a   1.000
_cell.length_b   1.000
_cell.length_c   1.000
_cell.angle_alpha   90.00
_cell.angle_beta   90.00
_cell.angle_gamma   90.00
#
_symmetry.space_group_name_H-M   'P 1'
#
loop_
_entity.id
_entity.type
_entity.pdbx_description
1 polymer ?
#
loop_
_entity_poly.entity_id
_entity_poly.type
_entity_poly.pdbx_seq_one_letter_code
_entity_poly.pdbx_strand_id
1 'polypeptide(L)'
;MGITLSFADELPSTSNLHMSARTDDQWLAEAQQWAEWDVNAATKTQVQQLVAARDVARVRELFGSRVAFGTAGLRAAMGPGPAAMNDLVVIQASQGICKYLIKQFGDRAKAMGVAVGYDHRQQSSLSSKRFAELTAAVCVHYGIKVYLYEGFVATPLVVSAQHCGNSFSYE
;
A
#
# COMPACT_ATOMS: atom_id res chain seq x y z
N MET A 1 -24.80 -15.31 -7.74
CA MET A 1 -25.77 -14.24 -8.02
C MET A 1 -24.98 -13.09 -8.61
N GLY A 2 -25.10 -12.86 -9.92
CA GLY A 2 -24.19 -12.02 -10.70
C GLY A 2 -24.75 -10.62 -10.99
N ILE A 3 -23.84 -9.68 -11.27
CA ILE A 3 -24.11 -8.44 -11.99
C ILE A 3 -22.96 -8.25 -13.00
N THR A 4 -23.32 -8.27 -14.28
CA THR A 4 -22.45 -7.92 -15.42
C THR A 4 -22.81 -6.50 -15.84
N LEU A 5 -21.82 -5.59 -15.91
CA LEU A 5 -21.98 -4.24 -16.47
C LEU A 5 -21.15 -4.17 -17.76
N SER A 6 -21.83 -4.00 -18.89
CA SER A 6 -21.23 -3.78 -20.21
C SER A 6 -21.14 -2.28 -20.47
N PHE A 7 -19.95 -1.78 -20.79
CA PHE A 7 -19.78 -0.46 -21.40
C PHE A 7 -19.52 -0.67 -22.89
N ALA A 8 -20.41 -0.14 -23.73
CA ALA A 8 -20.21 -0.01 -25.15
C ALA A 8 -19.42 1.27 -25.40
N ASP A 9 -18.17 1.14 -25.84
CA ASP A 9 -17.49 2.16 -26.62
C ASP A 9 -16.71 1.42 -27.71
N GLU A 10 -17.05 1.73 -28.96
CA GLU A 10 -16.46 1.14 -30.15
C GLU A 10 -14.98 1.53 -30.26
N LEU A 11 -14.08 0.56 -30.14
CA LEU A 11 -12.67 0.73 -30.51
C LEU A 11 -12.41 0.05 -31.87
N PRO A 12 -11.64 0.70 -32.77
CA PRO A 12 -11.41 0.18 -34.10
C PRO A 12 -10.58 -1.12 -34.04
N SER A 13 -10.99 -2.08 -34.87
CA SER A 13 -10.27 -3.32 -35.14
C SER A 13 -8.80 -3.05 -35.51
N THR A 14 -7.87 -3.42 -34.64
CA THR A 14 -6.47 -3.65 -35.00
C THR A 14 -5.92 -4.88 -34.25
N SER A 15 -5.82 -5.97 -35.02
CA SER A 15 -4.69 -6.92 -35.05
C SER A 15 -3.76 -7.03 -33.82
N ASN A 16 -3.75 -8.23 -33.21
CA ASN A 16 -2.61 -8.84 -32.50
C ASN A 16 -1.94 -8.01 -31.39
N LEU A 17 -2.55 -7.96 -30.20
CA LEU A 17 -1.81 -7.71 -28.95
C LEU A 17 -0.96 -8.95 -28.60
N HIS A 18 0.22 -9.05 -29.17
CA HIS A 18 1.33 -9.73 -28.50
C HIS A 18 1.60 -8.92 -27.23
N MET A 19 1.31 -9.46 -26.05
CA MET A 19 1.86 -8.92 -24.79
C MET A 19 3.38 -9.09 -24.88
N SER A 20 4.09 -8.10 -25.43
CA SER A 20 5.55 -8.10 -25.45
C SER A 20 6.04 -8.16 -24.00
N ALA A 21 6.83 -9.17 -23.69
CA ALA A 21 7.46 -9.29 -22.38
C ALA A 21 8.31 -8.02 -22.13
N ARG A 22 8.18 -7.44 -20.92
CA ARG A 22 8.97 -6.25 -20.52
C ARG A 22 10.46 -6.49 -20.75
N THR A 23 11.12 -5.54 -21.43
CA THR A 23 12.57 -5.59 -21.67
C THR A 23 13.34 -5.38 -20.37
N ASP A 24 14.60 -5.82 -20.34
CA ASP A 24 15.48 -5.67 -19.18
C ASP A 24 15.63 -4.21 -18.75
N ASP A 25 15.76 -3.29 -19.71
CA ASP A 25 15.85 -1.86 -19.42
C ASP A 25 14.55 -1.28 -18.85
N GLN A 26 13.38 -1.81 -19.27
CA GLN A 26 12.09 -1.40 -18.70
C GLN A 26 11.98 -1.81 -17.22
N TRP A 27 12.46 -3.00 -16.85
CA TRP A 27 12.50 -3.44 -15.46
C TRP A 27 13.41 -2.57 -14.59
N LEU A 28 14.59 -2.24 -15.10
CA LEU A 28 15.54 -1.38 -14.38
C LEU A 28 15.01 0.05 -14.25
N ALA A 29 14.36 0.59 -15.28
CA ALA A 29 13.76 1.92 -15.25
C ALA A 29 12.63 2.00 -14.20
N GLU A 30 11.77 0.99 -14.12
CA GLU A 30 10.72 0.92 -13.11
C GLU A 30 11.27 0.82 -11.69
N ALA A 31 12.31 -0.01 -11.49
CA ALA A 31 12.98 -0.11 -10.20
C ALA A 31 13.65 1.20 -9.79
N GLN A 32 14.26 1.92 -10.74
CA GLN A 32 14.84 3.23 -10.51
C GLN A 32 13.76 4.25 -10.11
N GLN A 33 12.65 4.31 -10.85
CA GLN A 33 11.52 5.18 -10.54
C GLN A 33 10.94 4.87 -9.15
N TRP A 34 10.82 3.58 -8.80
CA TRP A 34 10.40 3.16 -7.46
C TRP A 34 11.34 3.70 -6.37
N ALA A 35 12.65 3.63 -6.58
CA ALA A 35 13.63 4.15 -5.63
C ALA A 35 13.57 5.68 -5.46
N GLU A 36 13.05 6.41 -6.46
CA GLU A 36 12.81 7.85 -6.34
C GLU A 36 11.64 8.15 -5.40
N TRP A 37 10.59 7.34 -5.44
CA TRP A 37 9.41 7.48 -4.57
C TRP A 37 9.58 6.88 -3.17
N ASP A 38 10.49 5.92 -3.00
CA ASP A 38 10.70 5.25 -1.73
C ASP A 38 11.33 6.19 -0.70
N VAL A 39 10.57 6.47 0.37
CA VAL A 39 10.98 7.34 1.48
C VAL A 39 11.93 6.65 2.45
N ASN A 40 12.00 5.32 2.44
CA ASN A 40 12.85 4.56 3.35
C ASN A 40 14.24 4.40 2.75
N ALA A 41 15.24 5.05 3.36
CA ALA A 41 16.60 5.03 2.86
C ALA A 41 17.16 3.60 2.69
N ALA A 42 16.83 2.67 3.57
CA ALA A 42 17.39 1.31 3.51
C ALA A 42 16.82 0.50 2.33
N THR A 43 15.50 0.50 2.12
CA THR A 43 14.89 -0.21 0.98
C THR A 43 15.22 0.48 -0.34
N LYS A 44 15.28 1.81 -0.34
CA LYS A 44 15.76 2.60 -1.47
C LYS A 44 17.18 2.21 -1.87
N THR A 45 18.12 2.18 -0.93
CA THR A 45 19.51 1.80 -1.20
C THR A 45 19.59 0.37 -1.73
N GLN A 46 18.81 -0.57 -1.19
CA GLN A 46 18.78 -1.94 -1.72
C GLN A 46 18.33 -1.98 -3.18
N VAL A 47 17.26 -1.25 -3.54
CA VAL A 47 16.81 -1.18 -4.94
C VAL A 47 17.85 -0.51 -5.84
N GLN A 48 18.47 0.59 -5.40
CA GLN A 48 19.52 1.27 -6.15
C GLN A 48 20.74 0.39 -6.40
N GLN A 49 21.13 -0.44 -5.43
CA GLN A 49 22.23 -1.40 -5.58
C GLN A 49 21.89 -2.46 -6.64
N LEU A 50 20.66 -2.98 -6.66
CA LEU A 50 20.21 -3.93 -7.68
C LEU A 50 20.22 -3.31 -9.08
N VAL A 51 19.78 -2.05 -9.19
CA VAL A 51 19.79 -1.31 -10.47
C VAL A 51 21.22 -1.05 -10.93
N ALA A 52 22.12 -0.60 -10.03
CA ALA A 52 23.52 -0.34 -10.34
C ALA A 52 24.28 -1.62 -10.75
N ALA A 53 23.96 -2.75 -10.13
CA ALA A 53 24.51 -4.06 -10.50
C ALA A 53 23.88 -4.65 -11.77
N ARG A 54 22.84 -4.02 -12.33
CA ARG A 54 22.01 -4.53 -13.43
C ARG A 54 21.51 -5.97 -13.17
N ASP A 55 21.15 -6.27 -11.92
CA ASP A 55 20.60 -7.58 -11.54
C ASP A 55 19.11 -7.69 -11.91
N VAL A 56 18.85 -7.86 -13.21
CA VAL A 56 17.50 -7.90 -13.77
C VAL A 56 16.69 -9.08 -13.22
N ALA A 57 17.35 -10.21 -12.90
CA ALA A 57 16.68 -11.38 -12.36
C ALA A 57 16.06 -11.06 -10.99
N ARG A 58 16.84 -10.44 -10.10
CA ARG A 58 16.33 -10.05 -8.78
C ARG A 58 15.31 -8.92 -8.86
N VAL A 59 15.49 -7.96 -9.76
CA VAL A 59 14.49 -6.92 -10.02
C VAL A 59 13.17 -7.53 -10.47
N ARG A 60 13.19 -8.49 -11.41
CA ARG A 60 11.97 -9.19 -11.85
C ARG A 60 11.26 -9.91 -10.72
N GLU A 61 11.98 -10.50 -9.77
CA GLU A 61 11.37 -11.13 -8.60
C GLU A 61 10.64 -10.11 -7.71
N LEU A 62 11.27 -8.97 -7.43
CA LEU A 62 10.72 -7.94 -6.54
C LEU A 62 9.63 -7.08 -7.20
N PHE A 63 9.70 -6.89 -8.53
CA PHE A 63 8.81 -6.02 -9.31
C PHE A 63 7.82 -6.77 -10.20
N GLY A 64 7.95 -8.10 -10.32
CA GLY A 64 7.11 -8.93 -11.17
C GLY A 64 5.67 -9.04 -10.69
N SER A 65 5.41 -8.74 -9.42
CA SER A 65 4.09 -8.72 -8.84
C SER A 65 3.95 -7.58 -7.84
N ARG A 66 2.71 -7.30 -7.44
CA ARG A 66 2.39 -6.36 -6.37
C ARG A 66 1.65 -7.10 -5.28
N VAL A 67 1.88 -6.71 -4.02
CA VAL A 67 1.14 -7.30 -2.89
C VAL A 67 -0.37 -7.13 -3.13
N ALA A 68 -1.08 -8.26 -3.13
CA ALA A 68 -2.52 -8.30 -3.33
C ALA A 68 -3.25 -8.27 -1.98
N PHE A 69 -4.46 -7.70 -1.97
CA PHE A 69 -5.37 -7.82 -0.83
C PHE A 69 -5.94 -9.23 -0.78
N GLY A 70 -5.61 -9.98 0.28
CA GLY A 70 -6.21 -11.27 0.57
C GLY A 70 -7.39 -11.17 1.55
N THR A 71 -7.95 -12.32 1.91
CA THR A 71 -9.03 -12.45 2.91
C THR A 71 -8.65 -11.91 4.28
N ALA A 72 -7.34 -11.85 4.57
CA ALA A 72 -6.79 -11.37 5.83
C ALA A 72 -6.05 -10.03 5.69
N GLY A 73 -6.39 -9.25 4.66
CA GLY A 73 -5.80 -7.94 4.35
C GLY A 73 -4.54 -8.02 3.48
N LEU A 74 -3.80 -6.91 3.46
CA LEU A 74 -2.53 -6.79 2.74
C LEU A 74 -1.42 -7.50 3.52
N ARG A 75 -0.82 -8.56 2.95
CA ARG A 75 0.22 -9.36 3.62
C ARG A 75 1.33 -9.73 2.65
N ALA A 76 2.56 -9.47 3.05
CA ALA A 76 3.78 -9.89 2.36
C ALA A 76 4.95 -9.89 3.35
N ALA A 77 6.07 -10.52 2.97
CA ALA A 77 7.33 -10.38 3.70
C ALA A 77 7.81 -8.92 3.65
N MET A 78 8.44 -8.43 4.72
CA MET A 78 9.00 -7.08 4.73
C MET A 78 10.24 -7.03 3.84
N GLY A 79 10.33 -6.03 2.96
CA GLY A 79 11.42 -5.92 2.00
C GLY A 79 11.21 -4.87 0.91
N PRO A 80 12.20 -4.69 0.02
CA PRO A 80 12.13 -3.71 -1.07
C PRO A 80 11.18 -4.14 -2.19
N GLY A 81 10.71 -3.16 -2.96
CA GLY A 81 9.91 -3.38 -4.17
C GLY A 81 8.41 -3.63 -3.92
N PRO A 82 7.60 -3.64 -4.99
CA PRO A 82 6.14 -3.70 -4.89
C PRO A 82 5.59 -5.06 -4.46
N ALA A 83 6.36 -6.15 -4.58
CA ALA A 83 5.97 -7.50 -4.14
C ALA A 83 6.12 -7.72 -2.62
N ALA A 84 6.74 -6.78 -1.90
CA ALA A 84 7.03 -6.87 -0.48
C ALA A 84 6.25 -5.82 0.34
N MET A 85 6.17 -6.03 1.66
CA MET A 85 5.62 -5.04 2.58
C MET A 85 6.69 -3.98 2.90
N ASN A 86 6.43 -2.73 2.56
CA ASN A 86 7.30 -1.58 2.85
C ASN A 86 6.49 -0.28 2.95
N ASP A 87 7.18 0.79 3.33
CA ASP A 87 6.61 2.12 3.51
C ASP A 87 5.82 2.58 2.29
N LEU A 88 6.39 2.46 1.08
CA LEU A 88 5.75 2.96 -0.14
C LEU A 88 4.48 2.16 -0.50
N VAL A 89 4.51 0.85 -0.32
CA VAL A 89 3.32 0.00 -0.50
C VAL A 89 2.22 0.38 0.48
N VAL A 90 2.55 0.61 1.76
CA VAL A 90 1.59 1.03 2.80
C VAL A 90 1.00 2.40 2.48
N ILE A 91 1.82 3.36 2.05
CA ILE A 91 1.38 4.69 1.64
C ILE A 91 0.40 4.59 0.47
N GLN A 92 0.78 3.88 -0.60
CA GLN A 92 -0.06 3.72 -1.80
C GLN A 92 -1.38 3.02 -1.49
N ALA A 93 -1.35 1.96 -0.68
CA ALA A 93 -2.55 1.24 -0.26
C ALA A 93 -3.47 2.15 0.59
N SER A 94 -2.91 2.89 1.54
CA SER A 94 -3.66 3.82 2.40
C SER A 94 -4.31 4.94 1.59
N GLN A 95 -3.62 5.47 0.59
CA GLN A 95 -4.18 6.46 -0.33
C GLN A 95 -5.37 5.88 -1.11
N GLY A 96 -5.26 4.64 -1.59
CA GLY A 96 -6.35 3.93 -2.25
C GLY A 96 -7.58 3.77 -1.35
N ILE A 97 -7.36 3.37 -0.10
CA ILE A 97 -8.42 3.23 0.91
C ILE A 97 -9.09 4.59 1.19
N CYS A 98 -8.31 5.65 1.43
CA CYS A 98 -8.86 6.99 1.69
C CYS A 98 -9.72 7.49 0.53
N LYS A 99 -9.22 7.38 -0.70
CA LYS A 99 -9.97 7.76 -1.91
C LYS A 99 -11.26 6.96 -2.05
N TYR A 100 -11.20 5.65 -1.77
CA TYR A 100 -12.38 4.79 -1.78
C TYR A 100 -13.41 5.22 -0.73
N LEU A 101 -12.99 5.45 0.52
CA LEU A 101 -13.88 5.89 1.61
C LEU A 101 -14.56 7.22 1.28
N ILE A 102 -13.82 8.21 0.78
CA ILE A 102 -14.38 9.50 0.37
C ILE A 102 -15.35 9.33 -0.79
N LYS A 103 -15.02 8.49 -1.78
CA LYS A 103 -15.91 8.22 -2.91
C LYS A 103 -17.23 7.57 -2.49
N GLN A 104 -17.19 6.65 -1.53
CA GLN A 104 -18.39 5.92 -1.09
C GLN A 104 -19.24 6.67 -0.07
N PHE A 105 -18.61 7.42 0.85
CA PHE A 105 -19.29 7.99 2.02
C PHE A 105 -19.22 9.52 2.08
N GLY A 106 -18.50 10.19 1.17
CA GLY A 106 -18.38 11.65 1.16
C GLY A 106 -17.83 12.20 2.48
N ASP A 107 -18.42 13.29 2.97
CA ASP A 107 -18.03 13.92 4.23
C ASP A 107 -18.29 13.05 5.46
N ARG A 108 -19.17 12.04 5.36
CA ARG A 108 -19.38 11.07 6.45
C ARG A 108 -18.11 10.28 6.73
N ALA A 109 -17.26 10.02 5.73
CA ALA A 109 -15.97 9.36 5.94
C ALA A 109 -15.08 10.14 6.92
N LYS A 110 -15.08 11.47 6.82
CA LYS A 110 -14.29 12.35 7.69
C LYS A 110 -14.79 12.32 9.13
N ALA A 111 -16.11 12.30 9.32
CA ALA A 111 -16.74 12.25 10.64
C ALA A 111 -16.59 10.88 11.33
N MET A 112 -16.68 9.77 10.60
CA MET A 112 -16.50 8.42 11.16
C MET A 112 -15.06 8.17 11.61
N GLY A 113 -14.10 8.66 10.83
CA GLY A 113 -12.68 8.42 11.07
C GLY A 113 -12.27 6.96 10.90
N VAL A 114 -11.00 6.67 11.20
CA VAL A 114 -10.41 5.33 11.10
C VAL A 114 -9.62 5.00 12.36
N ALA A 115 -9.78 3.78 12.87
CA ALA A 115 -8.96 3.25 13.95
C ALA A 115 -7.76 2.49 13.36
N VAL A 116 -6.56 2.77 13.86
CA VAL A 116 -5.31 2.18 13.40
C VAL A 116 -4.58 1.58 14.59
N GLY A 117 -4.22 0.31 14.50
CA GLY A 117 -3.40 -0.40 15.49
C GLY A 117 -2.28 -1.18 14.80
N TYR A 118 -1.26 -1.55 15.56
CA TYR A 118 -0.11 -2.30 15.08
C TYR A 118 0.31 -3.39 16.06
N ASP A 119 1.00 -4.40 15.53
CA ASP A 119 1.64 -5.46 16.31
C ASP A 119 3.15 -5.18 16.48
N HIS A 120 3.87 -6.14 17.07
CA HIS A 120 5.29 -6.02 17.38
C HIS A 120 6.25 -6.37 16.25
N ARG A 121 5.77 -6.61 15.02
CA ARG A 121 6.66 -7.02 13.93
C ARG A 121 7.60 -5.91 13.54
N GLN A 122 8.88 -6.24 13.49
CA GLN A 122 9.94 -5.35 13.06
C GLN A 122 11.00 -6.14 12.30
N GLN A 123 11.48 -5.59 11.19
CA GLN A 123 12.56 -6.13 10.39
C GLN A 123 13.42 -4.98 9.87
N SER A 124 14.65 -4.87 10.40
CA SER A 124 15.59 -3.81 10.03
C SER A 124 14.96 -2.40 10.18
N SER A 125 14.86 -1.63 9.10
CA SER A 125 14.25 -0.29 9.07
C SER A 125 12.72 -0.27 8.96
N LEU A 126 12.07 -1.44 8.86
CA LEU A 126 10.63 -1.59 8.69
C LEU A 126 9.99 -2.09 9.99
N SER A 127 8.87 -1.49 10.39
CA SER A 127 8.11 -1.95 11.56
C SER A 127 6.62 -1.71 11.38
N SER A 128 5.80 -2.55 12.02
CA SER A 128 4.34 -2.36 12.04
C SER A 128 3.94 -1.01 12.66
N LYS A 129 4.68 -0.52 13.66
CA LYS A 129 4.48 0.82 14.23
C LYS A 129 4.63 1.90 13.16
N ARG A 130 5.73 1.85 12.41
CA ARG A 130 5.98 2.80 11.31
C ARG A 130 4.90 2.74 10.23
N PHE A 131 4.41 1.54 9.90
CA PHE A 131 3.31 1.39 8.94
C PHE A 131 2.01 2.01 9.43
N ALA A 132 1.70 1.88 10.73
CA ALA A 132 0.55 2.52 11.34
C ALA A 132 0.66 4.05 11.32
N GLU A 133 1.84 4.59 11.64
CA GLU A 133 2.12 6.04 11.57
C GLU A 133 1.97 6.59 10.15
N LEU A 134 2.49 5.88 9.14
CA LEU A 134 2.34 6.26 7.73
C LEU A 134 0.88 6.21 7.28
N THR A 135 0.15 5.17 7.69
CA THR A 135 -1.29 5.05 7.41
C THR A 135 -2.06 6.22 8.03
N ALA A 136 -1.77 6.56 9.28
CA ALA A 136 -2.36 7.70 9.98
C ALA A 136 -2.07 9.02 9.25
N ALA A 137 -0.81 9.27 8.89
CA ALA A 137 -0.41 10.47 8.17
C ALA A 137 -1.14 10.64 6.83
N VAL A 138 -1.31 9.54 6.08
CA VAL A 138 -2.09 9.56 4.83
C VAL A 138 -3.56 9.88 5.09
N CYS A 139 -4.19 9.25 6.07
CA CYS A 139 -5.60 9.52 6.39
C CYS A 139 -5.84 10.98 6.81
N VAL A 140 -4.94 11.53 7.64
CA VAL A 140 -4.96 12.94 8.05
C VAL A 140 -4.82 13.87 6.85
N HIS A 141 -3.94 13.55 5.89
CA HIS A 141 -3.80 14.33 4.66
C HIS A 141 -5.09 14.40 3.83
N TYR A 142 -5.93 13.36 3.87
CA TYR A 142 -7.26 13.34 3.23
C TYR A 142 -8.37 13.96 4.11
N GLY A 143 -8.04 14.51 5.28
CA GLY A 143 -8.99 15.10 6.22
C GLY A 143 -9.85 14.08 6.96
N ILE A 144 -9.40 12.82 7.03
CA ILE A 144 -10.08 11.75 7.77
C ILE A 144 -9.51 11.69 9.18
N LYS A 145 -10.37 11.74 10.20
CA LYS A 145 -9.95 11.62 11.60
C LYS A 145 -9.31 10.24 11.86
N VAL A 146 -8.20 10.21 12.58
CA VAL A 146 -7.49 8.96 12.90
C VAL A 146 -7.43 8.74 14.41
N TYR A 147 -7.74 7.52 14.82
CA TYR A 147 -7.57 7.03 16.18
C TYR A 147 -6.43 6.02 16.18
N LEU A 148 -5.21 6.47 16.48
CA LEU A 148 -4.02 5.63 16.54
C LEU A 148 -3.82 5.10 17.96
N TYR A 149 -3.79 3.78 18.12
CA TYR A 149 -3.52 3.18 19.43
C TYR A 149 -2.06 3.35 19.86
N GLU A 150 -1.86 3.63 21.15
CA GLU A 150 -0.54 3.61 21.78
C GLU A 150 -0.16 2.19 22.20
N GLY A 151 0.96 1.69 21.67
CA GLY A 151 1.49 0.36 21.98
C GLY A 151 0.96 -0.76 21.09
N PHE A 152 1.34 -2.00 21.43
CA PHE A 152 0.95 -3.18 20.67
C PHE A 152 -0.49 -3.57 20.97
N VAL A 153 -1.29 -3.73 19.92
CA VAL A 153 -2.71 -4.01 20.05
C VAL A 153 -3.05 -5.31 19.33
N ALA A 154 -3.72 -6.21 20.05
CA ALA A 154 -4.28 -7.41 19.44
C ALA A 154 -5.38 -7.01 18.44
N THR A 155 -5.38 -7.60 17.24
CA THR A 155 -6.33 -7.28 16.16
C THR A 155 -7.81 -7.20 16.58
N PRO A 156 -8.33 -8.02 17.52
CA PRO A 156 -9.71 -7.89 17.98
C PRO A 156 -10.05 -6.54 18.64
N LEU A 157 -9.08 -5.91 19.32
CA LEU A 157 -9.28 -4.63 20.00
C LEU A 157 -9.47 -3.46 19.02
N VAL A 158 -8.82 -3.54 17.85
CA VAL A 158 -8.99 -2.54 16.78
C VAL A 158 -10.41 -2.59 16.21
N VAL A 159 -11.00 -3.78 16.09
CA VAL A 159 -12.38 -3.95 15.60
C VAL A 159 -13.40 -3.46 16.64
N SER A 160 -13.12 -3.63 17.93
CA SER A 160 -14.00 -3.12 19.00
C SER A 160 -14.04 -1.60 19.13
N ALA A 161 -13.09 -0.87 18.51
CA ALA A 161 -13.07 0.60 18.51
C ALA A 161 -14.38 1.22 17.96
N GLN A 162 -15.08 0.52 17.08
CA GLN A 162 -16.40 0.95 16.56
C GLN A 162 -17.53 0.86 17.59
N HIS A 163 -17.42 -0.03 18.59
CA HIS A 163 -18.43 -0.22 19.63
C HIS A 163 -18.14 0.58 20.91
N CYS A 164 -16.87 0.83 21.20
CA CYS A 164 -16.46 1.64 22.35
C CYS A 164 -16.35 3.10 21.92
N GLY A 165 -17.49 3.81 21.85
CA GLY A 165 -17.49 5.26 21.76
C GLY A 165 -16.90 5.86 23.04
N ASN A 166 -15.56 5.98 23.14
CA ASN A 166 -14.89 7.02 23.91
C ASN A 166 -13.35 6.97 23.84
N SER A 167 -12.78 8.18 23.78
CA SER A 167 -11.48 8.63 24.29
C SER A 167 -10.18 8.04 23.72
N PHE A 168 -9.88 8.27 22.43
CA PHE A 168 -8.49 8.26 21.94
C PHE A 168 -8.29 9.26 20.79
N SER A 169 -8.51 10.56 21.05
CA SER A 169 -8.21 11.60 20.07
C SER A 169 -6.73 11.98 20.16
N TYR A 170 -6.01 11.91 19.04
CA TYR A 170 -4.87 12.81 18.80
C TYR A 170 -5.42 13.96 17.93
N GLU A 171 -5.29 15.20 18.42
CA GLU A 171 -5.51 16.44 17.65
C GLU A 171 -4.29 16.77 16.79
#